data_AF-A0A7Y4KTI2-F1
#
_entry.id   AF-A0A7Y4KTI2-F1
#
_cell.length_a   1.000
_cell.length_b   1.000
_cell.length_c   1.000
_cell.angle_alpha   90.00
_cell.angle_beta   90.00
_cell.angle_gamma   90.00
#
_symmetry.space_group_name_H-M   'P 1'
#
loop_
_entity.id
_entity.type
_entity.pdbx_description
1 polymer ?
#
loop_
_entity_poly.entity_id
_entity_poly.type
_entity_poly.pdbx_seq_one_letter_code
_entity_poly.pdbx_strand_id
1 'polypeptide(L)'
;MRGVLGLGALALSLMAGCAAETKLRPTPEAGILQNGKSSAITEAEGVRLTADGAAWRGSPSDLERRVTPVYVRLENNGQRPLRIKYPDFALVGQESRFRYSALPPLSLRQATSSREQEAPARYVPAMYPRGRLWV
;
A
#
# COMPACT_ATOMS: atom_id res chain seq x y z
N MET A 1 25.81 -51.51 29.81
CA MET A 1 25.96 -50.24 30.56
C MET A 1 26.27 -49.15 29.54
N ARG A 2 25.31 -48.26 29.26
CA ARG A 2 25.35 -46.82 29.62
C ARG A 2 26.47 -46.07 28.86
N GLY A 3 26.21 -45.09 27.99
CA GLY A 3 24.99 -44.31 27.81
C GLY A 3 24.93 -43.58 26.47
N VAL A 4 23.67 -43.30 26.12
CA VAL A 4 23.22 -42.42 25.05
C VAL A 4 23.62 -40.99 25.42
N LEU A 5 24.34 -40.30 24.54
CA LEU A 5 24.39 -38.85 24.50
C LEU A 5 24.08 -38.42 23.06
N GLY A 6 22.79 -38.46 22.75
CA GLY A 6 22.22 -37.62 21.71
C GLY A 6 22.36 -36.16 22.14
N LEU A 7 23.34 -35.48 21.54
CA LEU A 7 23.40 -34.03 21.41
C LEU A 7 23.14 -33.78 19.92
N GLY A 8 21.89 -33.76 19.49
CA GLY A 8 21.01 -32.65 19.80
C GLY A 8 20.99 -31.79 18.56
N ALA A 9 20.28 -32.29 17.54
CA ALA A 9 19.85 -31.51 16.41
C ALA A 9 19.09 -30.28 16.91
N LEU A 10 19.75 -29.13 17.03
CA LEU A 10 19.12 -27.83 17.14
C LEU A 10 20.02 -26.85 16.37
N ALA A 11 19.78 -26.71 15.07
CA ALA A 11 18.80 -25.73 14.60
C ALA A 11 19.26 -24.29 14.84
N LEU A 12 20.35 -23.89 14.19
CA LEU A 12 20.54 -22.49 13.79
C LEU A 12 20.89 -22.42 12.30
N SER A 13 20.07 -23.08 11.48
CA SER A 13 19.87 -22.62 10.11
C SER A 13 19.15 -21.29 10.21
N LEU A 14 19.93 -20.22 10.39
CA LEU A 14 19.51 -18.86 10.15
C LEU A 14 19.07 -18.79 8.69
N MET A 15 17.80 -19.10 8.45
CA MET A 15 17.08 -18.69 7.26
C MET A 15 17.12 -17.16 7.28
N ALA A 16 18.16 -16.59 6.68
CA ALA A 16 18.20 -15.21 6.26
C ALA A 16 17.12 -15.06 5.19
N GLY A 17 15.87 -14.93 5.64
CA GLY A 17 14.77 -14.55 4.78
C GLY A 17 15.11 -13.17 4.25
N CYS A 18 15.36 -13.06 2.94
CA CYS A 18 15.29 -11.79 2.26
C CYS A 18 13.88 -11.25 2.50
N ALA A 19 13.75 -10.29 3.42
CA ALA A 19 12.58 -9.45 3.48
C ALA A 19 12.58 -8.64 2.18
N ALA A 20 11.92 -9.19 1.15
CA ALA A 20 11.75 -8.50 -0.11
C ALA A 20 10.93 -7.24 0.17
N GLU A 21 11.57 -6.08 0.03
CA GLU A 21 10.89 -4.81 0.17
C GLU A 21 9.90 -4.68 -0.99
N THR A 22 8.60 -4.57 -0.67
CA THR A 22 7.53 -4.40 -1.67
C THR A 22 7.57 -2.98 -2.23
N LYS A 23 8.53 -2.72 -3.12
CA LYS A 23 8.64 -1.46 -3.86
C LYS A 23 8.08 -1.62 -5.26
N LEU A 24 7.31 -0.63 -5.70
CA LEU A 24 6.92 -0.54 -7.09
C LEU A 24 8.16 -0.38 -7.99
N ARG A 25 8.14 -1.11 -9.10
CA ARG A 25 9.14 -1.06 -10.16
C ARG A 25 8.42 -0.95 -11.50
N PRO A 26 8.93 -0.14 -12.43
CA PRO A 26 8.46 -0.16 -13.81
C PRO A 26 8.55 -1.57 -14.41
N THR A 27 7.64 -1.92 -15.31
CA THR A 27 7.76 -3.17 -16.08
C THR A 27 8.96 -3.08 -17.03
N PRO A 28 9.53 -4.22 -17.46
CA PRO A 28 10.71 -4.23 -18.33
C PRO A 28 10.53 -3.45 -19.64
N GLU A 29 9.29 -3.36 -20.15
CA GLU A 29 8.94 -2.69 -21.40
C GLU A 29 8.69 -1.18 -21.21
N ALA A 30 8.55 -0.70 -19.97
CA ALA A 30 8.32 0.70 -19.70
C ALA A 30 9.64 1.49 -19.78
N GLY A 31 9.58 2.69 -20.36
CA GLY A 31 10.68 3.63 -20.24
C GLY A 31 10.91 4.03 -18.79
N ILE A 32 12.15 4.32 -18.43
CA ILE A 32 12.52 4.82 -17.10
C ILE A 32 12.99 6.27 -17.25
N LEU A 33 12.44 7.17 -16.44
CA LEU A 33 12.92 8.56 -16.41
C LEU A 33 14.34 8.60 -15.84
N GLN A 34 15.27 9.35 -16.44
CA GLN A 34 16.65 9.45 -15.93
C GLN A 34 16.63 9.83 -14.44
N ASN A 35 17.38 9.10 -13.62
CA ASN A 35 17.42 9.18 -12.15
C ASN A 35 16.16 8.73 -11.38
N GLY A 36 15.07 8.38 -12.07
CA GLY A 36 13.81 7.92 -11.48
C GLY A 36 13.74 6.40 -11.35
N LYS A 37 14.39 5.82 -10.33
CA LYS A 37 14.37 4.35 -10.08
C LYS A 37 12.98 3.75 -9.86
N SER A 38 11.97 4.59 -9.61
CA SER A 38 10.57 4.21 -9.42
C SER A 38 9.62 4.86 -10.43
N SER A 39 10.15 5.54 -11.45
CA SER A 39 9.38 6.37 -12.37
C SER A 39 9.30 5.68 -13.74
N ALA A 40 8.09 5.32 -14.16
CA ALA A 40 7.80 4.79 -15.49
C ALA A 40 7.34 5.93 -16.41
N ILE A 41 7.71 5.83 -17.69
CA ILE A 41 7.29 6.77 -18.74
C ILE A 41 6.87 6.03 -20.00
N THR A 42 5.81 6.53 -20.63
CA THR A 42 5.40 6.15 -21.97
C THR A 42 4.82 7.35 -22.72
N GLU A 43 4.86 7.30 -24.05
CA GLU A 43 4.30 8.33 -24.91
C GLU A 43 3.63 7.69 -26.12
N ALA A 44 2.41 8.14 -26.43
CA ALA A 44 1.64 7.66 -27.57
C ALA A 44 0.77 8.79 -28.12
N GLU A 45 0.73 8.97 -29.44
CA GLU A 45 -0.11 9.98 -30.12
C GLU A 45 0.00 11.41 -29.55
N GLY A 46 1.20 11.82 -29.10
CA GLY A 46 1.44 13.13 -28.48
C GLY A 46 0.96 13.24 -27.03
N VAL A 47 0.56 12.13 -26.41
CA VAL A 47 0.19 12.05 -25.00
C VAL A 47 1.32 11.39 -24.23
N ARG A 48 1.90 12.11 -23.27
CA ARG A 48 3.00 11.64 -22.42
C ARG A 48 2.47 11.34 -21.03
N LEU A 49 2.71 10.11 -20.57
CA LEU A 49 2.30 9.62 -19.26
C LEU A 49 3.54 9.27 -18.44
N THR A 50 3.67 9.87 -17.26
CA THR A 50 4.68 9.49 -16.27
C THR A 50 4.01 9.04 -14.98
N ALA A 51 4.49 7.94 -14.41
CA ALA A 51 4.00 7.38 -13.15
C ALA A 51 5.17 7.18 -12.17
N ASP A 52 5.07 7.69 -10.95
CA ASP A 52 6.10 7.58 -9.91
C ASP A 52 5.52 6.99 -8.62
N GLY A 53 5.96 5.77 -8.29
CA GLY A 53 5.55 5.05 -7.09
C GLY A 53 6.22 5.50 -5.79
N ALA A 54 7.20 6.42 -5.84
CA ALA A 54 7.95 6.90 -4.67
C ALA A 54 7.75 8.41 -4.40
N ALA A 55 6.83 9.06 -5.12
CA ALA A 55 6.63 10.50 -5.06
C ALA A 55 5.88 11.01 -3.81
N TRP A 56 5.26 10.13 -3.02
CA TRP A 56 4.51 10.57 -1.83
C TRP A 56 5.43 11.12 -0.74
N ARG A 57 5.21 12.38 -0.36
CA ARG A 57 5.92 13.08 0.72
C ARG A 57 4.96 13.74 1.72
N GLY A 58 3.66 13.42 1.63
CA GLY A 58 2.60 14.05 2.42
C GLY A 58 2.36 13.38 3.77
N SER A 59 1.28 13.80 4.43
CA SER A 59 0.78 13.18 5.67
C SER A 59 -0.45 12.32 5.37
N PRO A 60 -0.54 11.09 5.91
CA PRO A 60 0.47 10.45 6.77
C PRO A 60 1.68 9.97 5.95
N SER A 61 2.87 10.00 6.56
CA SER A 61 4.12 9.63 5.86
C SER A 61 4.19 8.15 5.51
N ASP A 62 3.46 7.29 6.24
CA ASP A 62 3.39 5.85 6.07
C ASP A 62 2.20 5.40 5.21
N LEU A 63 1.67 6.28 4.34
CA LEU A 63 0.49 5.99 3.51
C LEU A 63 0.62 4.69 2.70
N GLU A 64 1.84 4.38 2.26
CA GLU A 64 2.22 3.14 1.56
C GLU A 64 1.90 1.84 2.31
N ARG A 65 1.74 1.89 3.64
CA ARG A 65 1.31 0.74 4.46
C ARG A 65 -0.18 0.41 4.32
N ARG A 66 -0.98 1.34 3.81
CA ARG A 66 -2.44 1.24 3.73
C ARG A 66 -2.95 1.21 2.28
N VAL A 67 -2.31 1.98 1.40
CA VAL A 67 -2.62 2.05 -0.03
C VAL A 67 -1.32 2.17 -0.81
N THR A 68 -1.35 1.92 -2.11
CA THR A 68 -0.18 2.14 -2.97
C THR A 68 -0.25 3.53 -3.61
N PRO A 69 0.47 4.54 -3.10
CA PRO A 69 0.46 5.86 -3.73
C PRO A 69 1.24 5.82 -5.04
N VAL A 70 0.64 6.37 -6.10
CA VAL A 70 1.30 6.55 -7.40
C VAL A 70 1.01 7.96 -7.87
N TYR A 71 2.05 8.77 -8.04
CA TYR A 71 1.91 10.07 -8.68
C TYR A 71 1.86 9.88 -10.18
N VAL A 72 0.78 10.36 -10.81
CA VAL A 72 0.58 10.25 -12.25
C VAL A 72 0.52 11.65 -12.85
N ARG A 73 1.32 11.89 -13.90
CA ARG A 73 1.27 13.12 -14.69
C ARG A 73 1.00 12.76 -16.15
N LEU A 74 -0.05 13.36 -16.69
CA LEU A 74 -0.48 13.21 -18.08
C LEU A 74 -0.35 14.56 -18.79
N GLU A 75 0.46 14.60 -19.84
CA GLU A 75 0.71 15.79 -20.66
C GLU A 75 0.11 15.52 -22.05
N ASN A 76 -0.88 16.32 -22.47
CA ASN A 76 -1.52 16.18 -23.78
C ASN A 76 -0.96 17.23 -24.75
N ASN A 77 -0.02 16.81 -25.60
CA ASN A 77 0.48 17.58 -26.73
C ASN A 77 -0.16 17.13 -28.07
N GLY A 78 -1.17 16.25 -28.00
CA GLY A 78 -1.91 15.77 -29.15
C GLY A 78 -2.96 16.76 -29.65
N GLN A 79 -3.56 16.47 -30.80
CA GLN A 79 -4.55 17.34 -31.44
C GLN A 79 -5.98 17.15 -30.91
N ARG A 80 -6.22 16.12 -30.10
CA ARG A 80 -7.56 15.76 -29.59
C ARG A 80 -7.63 15.96 -28.08
N PRO A 81 -8.77 16.45 -27.55
CA PRO A 81 -8.97 16.53 -26.11
C PRO A 81 -9.09 15.12 -25.51
N LEU A 82 -8.55 14.93 -24.30
CA LEU A 82 -8.65 13.69 -23.55
C LEU A 82 -9.72 13.80 -22.46
N ARG A 83 -10.57 12.78 -22.37
CA ARG A 83 -11.46 12.60 -21.21
C ARG A 83 -10.78 11.67 -20.22
N ILE A 84 -10.62 12.13 -18.98
CA ILE A 84 -9.93 11.38 -17.93
C ILE A 84 -10.94 11.00 -16.85
N LYS A 85 -10.99 9.73 -16.46
CA LYS A 85 -11.77 9.26 -15.31
C LYS A 85 -10.91 8.37 -14.42
N TYR A 86 -11.19 8.36 -13.12
CA TYR A 86 -10.51 7.48 -12.16
C TYR A 86 -10.54 5.99 -12.56
N PRO A 87 -11.68 5.42 -13.01
CA PRO A 87 -11.73 4.01 -13.43
C PRO A 87 -10.85 3.65 -14.63
N ASP A 88 -10.37 4.65 -15.38
CA ASP A 88 -9.48 4.44 -16.54
C ASP A 88 -8.04 4.15 -16.10
N PHE A 89 -7.70 4.39 -14.82
CA PHE A 89 -6.40 4.08 -14.24
C PHE A 89 -6.42 2.77 -13.45
N ALA A 90 -5.40 1.95 -13.66
CA ALA A 90 -5.13 0.79 -12.84
C ALA A 90 -3.64 0.51 -12.75
N LEU A 91 -3.22 -0.03 -11.61
CA LEU A 91 -1.91 -0.66 -11.48
C LEU A 91 -2.07 -2.13 -11.87
N VAL A 92 -1.27 -2.60 -12.84
CA VAL A 92 -1.27 -3.99 -13.29
C VAL A 92 0.03 -4.64 -12.85
N GLY A 93 -0.06 -5.63 -11.96
CA GLY A 93 1.09 -6.43 -11.56
C GLY A 93 1.38 -7.48 -12.62
N GLN A 94 2.52 -7.38 -13.31
CA GLN A 94 2.92 -8.37 -14.32
C GLN A 94 3.15 -9.75 -13.70
N GLU A 95 3.84 -9.80 -12.56
CA GLU A 95 4.12 -11.04 -11.83
C GLU A 95 2.89 -11.54 -11.05
N SER A 96 2.22 -10.66 -10.32
CA SER A 96 1.07 -11.04 -9.49
C SER A 96 -0.21 -11.28 -10.30
N ARG A 97 -0.25 -10.82 -11.56
CA ARG A 97 -1.41 -10.87 -12.47
C ARG A 97 -2.64 -10.12 -11.94
N PHE A 98 -2.50 -9.35 -10.85
CA PHE A 98 -3.58 -8.57 -10.29
C PHE A 98 -3.71 -7.22 -10.96
N ARG A 99 -4.96 -6.76 -11.09
CA ARG A 99 -5.32 -5.40 -11.51
C ARG A 99 -5.89 -4.66 -10.30
N TYR A 100 -5.18 -3.63 -9.85
CA TYR A 100 -5.60 -2.78 -8.75
C TYR A 100 -6.23 -1.51 -9.31
N SER A 101 -7.53 -1.32 -9.04
CA SER A 101 -8.26 -0.14 -9.50
C SER A 101 -7.83 1.11 -8.72
N ALA A 102 -7.72 2.24 -9.40
CA ALA A 102 -7.47 3.51 -8.73
C ALA A 102 -8.64 3.87 -7.80
N LEU A 103 -8.30 4.30 -6.58
CA LEU A 103 -9.28 4.72 -5.57
C LEU A 103 -9.67 6.18 -5.81
N PRO A 104 -10.95 6.51 -6.05
CA PRO A 104 -11.37 7.90 -6.13
C PRO A 104 -11.29 8.58 -4.76
N PRO A 105 -10.99 9.89 -4.69
CA PRO A 105 -10.75 10.60 -3.42
C PRO A 105 -11.91 10.49 -2.42
N LEU A 106 -13.15 10.44 -2.90
CA LEU A 106 -14.33 10.32 -2.04
C LEU A 106 -14.46 8.95 -1.36
N SER A 107 -13.93 7.89 -1.98
CA SER A 107 -13.94 6.53 -1.42
C SER A 107 -12.93 6.36 -0.28
N LEU A 108 -11.85 7.14 -0.27
CA LEU A 108 -10.82 7.08 0.77
C LEU A 108 -11.35 7.51 2.14
N ARG A 109 -12.27 8.48 2.20
CA ARG A 109 -12.88 8.95 3.47
C ARG A 109 -13.60 7.84 4.23
N GLN A 110 -14.29 6.94 3.51
CA GLN A 110 -15.00 5.82 4.13
C GLN A 110 -14.04 4.71 4.58
N ALA A 111 -12.97 4.45 3.81
CA ALA A 111 -11.99 3.43 4.14
C ALA A 111 -11.13 3.80 5.38
N THR A 112 -10.84 5.09 5.59
CA THR A 112 -10.11 5.55 6.78
C THR A 112 -11.02 5.67 8.00
N SER A 113 -12.28 6.09 7.85
CA SER A 113 -13.21 6.26 8.97
C SER A 113 -13.62 4.93 9.62
N SER A 114 -13.74 3.87 8.82
CA SER A 114 -14.20 2.56 9.30
C SER A 114 -13.21 1.90 10.27
N ARG A 115 -11.90 2.18 10.11
CA ARG A 115 -10.83 1.55 10.91
C ARG A 115 -10.42 2.36 12.14
N GLU A 116 -10.64 3.68 12.14
CA GLU A 116 -10.51 4.51 13.35
C GLU A 116 -11.60 4.20 14.39
N GLN A 117 -12.74 3.67 13.94
CA GLN A 117 -13.82 3.24 14.82
C GLN A 117 -13.52 1.91 15.54
N GLU A 118 -12.49 1.18 15.10
CA GLU A 118 -11.96 -0.01 15.76
C GLU A 118 -10.77 0.34 16.67
N ALA A 119 -10.83 1.50 17.33
CA ALA A 119 -10.17 1.64 18.62
C ALA A 119 -10.88 0.68 19.59
N PRO A 120 -10.16 -0.11 20.41
CA PRO A 120 -10.81 -1.06 21.31
C PRO A 120 -11.79 -0.28 22.17
N ALA A 121 -13.04 -0.73 22.19
CA ALA A 121 -14.05 -0.21 23.11
C ALA A 121 -13.42 -0.23 24.50
N ARG A 122 -13.10 0.97 25.02
CA ARG A 122 -12.56 1.11 26.37
C ARG A 122 -13.69 0.62 27.27
N TYR A 123 -13.57 -0.60 27.76
CA TYR A 123 -14.53 -1.19 28.68
C TYR A 123 -14.57 -0.31 29.94
N VAL A 124 -15.59 0.53 30.05
CA VAL A 124 -15.91 1.26 31.27
C VAL A 124 -16.94 0.40 32.00
N PRO A 125 -16.57 -0.34 33.05
CA PRO A 125 -17.56 -1.10 33.80
C PRO A 125 -18.60 -0.15 34.34
N ALA A 126 -19.88 -0.49 34.15
CA ALA A 126 -20.98 0.24 34.76
C ALA A 126 -20.83 0.15 36.29
N MET A 127 -20.40 1.24 36.91
CA MET A 127 -20.42 1.36 38.36
C MET A 127 -21.88 1.49 38.79
N TYR A 128 -22.49 0.39 39.19
CA TYR A 128 -23.80 0.41 39.82
C TYR A 128 -23.74 1.29 41.07
N PRO A 129 -24.65 2.28 41.23
CA PRO A 129 -24.76 3.00 42.49
C PRO A 129 -25.20 2.02 43.58
N ARG A 130 -24.33 1.81 44.58
CA ARG A 130 -24.67 1.07 45.78
C ARG A 130 -25.79 1.80 46.52
N GLY A 131 -26.96 1.14 46.58
CA GLY A 131 -27.96 1.19 47.63
C GLY A 131 -28.28 2.55 48.26
N ARG A 132 -29.43 3.12 47.90
CA ARG A 132 -30.23 3.92 48.83
C ARG A 132 -30.78 2.98 49.91
N LEU A 133 -30.23 3.08 51.12
CA LEU A 133 -30.87 2.56 52.33
C LEU A 133 -31.90 3.60 52.77
N TRP A 134 -33.16 3.16 52.87
CA TRP A 134 -34.25 3.92 53.46
C TRP A 134 -34.14 3.87 54.98
N VAL A 135 -34.20 5.04 55.64
CA VAL A 135 -34.78 5.25 56.97
C VAL A 135 -35.52 6.57 56.94
#